data_AF-A0A3P7PNC8-F1
#
_entry.id   AF-A0A3P7PNC8-F1
#
_cell.length_a   1.000
_cell.length_b   1.000
_cell.length_c   1.000
_cell.angle_alpha   90.00
_cell.angle_beta   90.00
_cell.angle_gamma   90.00
#
_symmetry.space_group_name_H-M   'P 1'
#
loop_
_entity.id
_entity.type
_entity.pdbx_description
1 polymer ?
#
loop_
_entity_poly.entity_id
_entity_poly.type
_entity_poly.pdbx_seq_one_letter_code
_entity_poly.pdbx_strand_id
1 'polypeptide(L)'
;MIQIVPGLLLAAPMFVVKYEWIVEGRSLFIVFINCKFKENYFLAAYAINTTYILILIASHIVSVTILLKLRAHQGPRQTTAWALRNRYRRKMEDRRLFAHSFAVCAIDFTYFLFVIWGFIDTDMSTSTFFFYYNTMNNIYCCSTPYMAIIFSEHIREHCKILLGYDIRALLHNLLACLFSISWIRAVFRFSPTT
;
A
#
# COMPACT_ATOMS: atom_id res chain seq x y z
N MET A 1 -10.14 4.89 -10.59
CA MET A 1 -9.95 6.24 -11.18
C MET A 1 -10.16 7.39 -10.20
N ILE A 2 -10.94 7.24 -9.12
CA ILE A 2 -11.17 8.32 -8.13
C ILE A 2 -9.89 8.76 -7.37
N GLN A 3 -8.85 7.92 -7.26
CA GLN A 3 -7.58 8.25 -6.60
C GLN A 3 -6.69 9.25 -7.36
N ILE A 4 -6.85 9.38 -8.68
CA ILE A 4 -5.97 10.26 -9.49
C ILE A 4 -6.31 11.74 -9.25
N VAL A 5 -7.59 12.04 -9.03
CA VAL A 5 -8.11 13.40 -8.85
C VAL A 5 -7.47 14.14 -7.66
N PRO A 6 -7.45 13.58 -6.43
CA PRO A 6 -6.79 14.24 -5.30
C PRO A 6 -5.27 14.36 -5.51
N GLY A 7 -4.64 13.38 -6.17
CA GLY A 7 -3.21 13.46 -6.51
C GLY A 7 -2.91 14.62 -7.47
N LEU A 8 -3.74 14.82 -8.49
CA LEU A 8 -3.59 15.93 -9.43
C LEU A 8 -3.85 17.29 -8.76
N LEU A 9 -4.84 17.36 -7.87
CA LEU A 9 -5.17 18.58 -7.12
C LEU A 9 -4.05 19.01 -6.17
N LEU A 10 -3.36 18.05 -5.54
CA LEU A 10 -2.18 18.33 -4.71
C LEU A 10 -0.94 18.66 -5.56
N ALA A 11 -0.79 18.06 -6.74
CA ALA A 11 0.34 18.34 -7.62
C ALA A 11 0.23 19.69 -8.35
N ALA A 12 -0.98 20.14 -8.71
CA ALA A 12 -1.21 21.39 -9.44
C ALA A 12 -0.56 22.64 -8.80
N PRO A 13 -0.71 22.92 -7.49
CA PRO A 13 -0.09 24.08 -6.87
C PRO A 13 1.43 23.98 -6.78
N MET A 14 2.03 22.79 -6.90
CA MET A 14 3.50 22.64 -6.93
C MET A 14 4.12 23.25 -8.19
N PHE A 15 3.41 23.32 -9.32
CA PHE A 15 3.95 23.91 -10.54
C PHE A 15 4.13 25.44 -10.50
N VAL A 16 3.46 26.12 -9.56
CA VAL A 16 3.42 27.59 -9.49
C VAL A 16 4.37 28.14 -8.43
N VAL A 17 4.86 27.29 -7.52
CA VAL A 17 5.62 27.71 -6.34
C VAL A 17 7.11 27.70 -6.63
N LYS A 18 7.83 28.68 -6.04
CA LYS A 18 9.28 28.76 -6.15
C LYS A 18 9.95 27.85 -5.12
N TYR A 19 11.00 27.18 -5.58
CA TYR A 19 11.79 26.24 -4.80
C TYR A 19 13.22 26.74 -4.69
N GLU A 20 13.84 26.53 -3.53
CA GLU A 20 15.27 26.72 -3.33
C GLU A 20 15.97 25.39 -3.11
N TRP A 21 17.18 25.29 -3.66
CA TRP A 21 18.05 24.14 -3.46
C TRP A 21 19.01 24.47 -2.32
N ILE A 22 18.87 23.74 -1.22
CA ILE A 22 19.75 23.89 -0.05
C ILE A 22 20.67 22.68 -0.02
N VAL A 23 21.98 22.93 0.04
CA VAL A 23 22.99 21.89 0.21
C VAL A 23 23.27 21.76 1.70
N GLU A 24 22.88 20.62 2.29
CA GLU A 24 23.10 20.34 3.71
C GLU A 24 23.95 19.07 3.82
N GLY A 25 25.24 19.24 4.15
CA GLY A 25 26.23 18.16 4.14
C GLY A 25 26.51 17.62 2.72
N ARG A 26 26.25 16.33 2.49
CA ARG A 26 26.41 15.66 1.17
C ARG A 26 25.10 15.55 0.38
N SER A 27 24.00 16.11 0.90
CA SER A 27 22.67 15.90 0.35
C SER A 27 22.05 17.21 -0.16
N LEU A 28 21.35 17.12 -1.28
CA LEU A 28 20.68 18.24 -1.95
C LEU A 28 19.19 18.20 -1.62
N PHE A 29 18.65 19.25 -1.02
CA PHE A 29 17.24 19.32 -0.62
C PHE A 29 16.51 20.43 -1.36
N ILE A 30 15.28 20.15 -1.79
CA ILE A 30 14.36 21.13 -2.36
C ILE A 30 13.49 21.65 -1.22
N VAL A 31 13.59 22.94 -0.92
CA VAL A 31 12.84 23.58 0.15
C VAL A 31 11.92 24.65 -0.41
N PHE A 32 10.71 24.74 0.15
CA PHE A 32 9.76 25.80 -0.17
C PHE A 32 10.25 27.13 0.40
N ILE A 33 10.38 28.15 -0.45
CA ILE A 33 10.78 29.50 -0.03
C ILE A 33 9.70 30.13 0.88
N ASN A 34 8.43 29.78 0.64
CA ASN A 34 7.30 30.34 1.38
C ASN A 34 6.82 29.38 2.50
N CYS A 35 7.16 29.72 3.75
CA CYS A 35 6.80 28.93 4.93
C CYS A 35 5.28 28.82 5.15
N LYS A 36 4.49 29.87 4.85
CA LYS A 36 3.03 29.83 4.99
C LYS A 36 2.39 28.89 3.97
N PHE A 37 2.91 28.88 2.74
CA PHE A 37 2.45 27.93 1.71
C PHE A 37 2.78 26.50 2.12
N LYS A 38 4.00 26.26 2.61
CA LYS A 38 4.46 24.96 3.10
C LYS A 38 3.51 24.40 4.17
N GLU A 39 3.22 25.18 5.20
CA GLU A 39 2.35 24.79 6.30
C GLU A 39 0.94 24.44 5.83
N ASN A 40 0.30 25.34 5.06
CA ASN A 40 -1.04 25.10 4.53
C ASN A 40 -1.09 23.90 3.58
N TYR A 41 -0.04 23.69 2.78
CA TYR A 41 0.06 22.55 1.88
C TYR A 41 0.14 21.23 2.65
N PHE A 42 1.04 21.14 3.64
CA PHE A 42 1.17 19.94 4.46
C PHE A 42 -0.07 19.67 5.29
N LEU A 43 -0.73 20.70 5.83
CA LEU A 43 -2.00 20.57 6.55
C LEU A 43 -3.11 20.03 5.63
N ALA A 44 -3.24 20.56 4.41
CA ALA A 44 -4.21 20.09 3.44
C ALA A 44 -3.93 18.64 2.99
N ALA A 45 -2.67 18.31 2.72
CA ALA A 45 -2.25 16.95 2.37
C ALA A 45 -2.56 15.96 3.52
N TYR A 46 -2.29 16.36 4.77
CA TYR A 46 -2.61 15.58 5.95
C TYR A 46 -4.13 15.34 6.10
N ALA A 47 -4.95 16.39 5.92
CA ALA A 47 -6.41 16.28 6.01
C ALA A 47 -7.00 15.35 4.93
N ILE A 48 -6.51 15.47 3.69
CA ILE A 48 -6.92 14.60 2.58
C ILE A 48 -6.51 13.15 2.85
N ASN A 49 -5.26 12.92 3.28
CA ASN A 49 -4.76 11.58 3.58
C ASN A 49 -5.56 10.91 4.71
N THR A 50 -5.85 11.67 5.78
CA THR A 50 -6.68 11.20 6.90
C THR A 50 -8.08 10.80 6.43
N THR A 51 -8.70 11.63 5.59
CA THR A 51 -10.04 11.34 5.03
C THR A 51 -10.02 10.10 4.15
N TYR A 52 -8.99 9.94 3.31
CA TYR A 52 -8.81 8.77 2.46
C TYR A 52 -8.73 7.48 3.28
N ILE A 53 -7.97 7.49 4.37
CA ILE A 53 -7.82 6.31 5.23
C ILE A 53 -9.11 5.99 5.99
N LEU A 54 -9.85 7.00 6.45
CA LEU A 54 -11.16 6.78 7.06
C LEU A 54 -12.14 6.09 6.08
N ILE A 55 -12.17 6.54 4.83
CA ILE A 55 -12.97 5.92 3.77
C ILE A 55 -12.51 4.47 3.54
N LEU A 56 -11.20 4.25 3.54
CA LEU A 56 -10.61 2.94 3.31
C LEU A 56 -10.96 1.95 4.42
N ILE A 57 -10.83 2.36 5.69
CA ILE A 57 -11.25 1.58 6.85
C ILE A 57 -12.76 1.28 6.77
N ALA A 58 -13.60 2.28 6.49
CA ALA A 58 -15.04 2.08 6.35
C ALA A 58 -15.39 1.09 5.22
N SER A 59 -14.72 1.21 4.07
CA SER A 59 -14.88 0.28 2.94
C SER A 59 -14.47 -1.15 3.31
N HIS A 60 -13.40 -1.31 4.08
CA HIS A 60 -12.96 -2.60 4.58
C HIS A 60 -13.98 -3.22 5.55
N ILE A 61 -14.50 -2.44 6.49
CA ILE A 61 -15.55 -2.89 7.44
C ILE A 61 -16.80 -3.34 6.68
N VAL A 62 -17.27 -2.58 5.69
CA VAL A 62 -18.42 -2.95 4.85
C VAL A 62 -18.15 -4.27 4.13
N SER A 63 -16.96 -4.43 3.54
CA SER A 63 -16.55 -5.64 2.83
C SER A 63 -16.54 -6.87 3.75
N VAL A 64 -15.99 -6.74 4.95
CA VAL A 64 -16.01 -7.80 5.98
C VAL A 64 -17.44 -8.14 6.40
N THR A 65 -18.28 -7.13 6.63
CA THR A 65 -19.66 -7.31 7.08
C THR A 65 -20.51 -8.04 6.04
N ILE A 66 -20.36 -7.70 4.77
CA ILE A 66 -21.01 -8.39 3.65
C ILE A 66 -20.55 -9.85 3.59
N LEU A 67 -19.24 -10.11 3.72
CA LEU A 67 -18.70 -11.47 3.73
C LEU A 67 -19.24 -12.31 4.90
N LEU A 68 -19.36 -11.73 6.10
CA LEU A 68 -19.93 -12.41 7.27
C LEU A 68 -21.42 -12.74 7.05
N LYS A 69 -22.20 -11.80 6.51
CA LYS A 69 -23.62 -12.02 6.15
C LYS A 69 -23.79 -13.09 5.07
N LEU A 70 -22.95 -13.08 4.05
CA LEU A 70 -22.96 -14.09 2.99
C LEU A 70 -22.61 -15.49 3.53
N ARG A 71 -21.69 -15.60 4.49
CA ARG A 71 -21.38 -16.88 5.15
C ARG A 71 -22.53 -17.38 6.03
N ALA A 72 -23.23 -16.48 6.72
CA ALA A 72 -24.37 -16.84 7.57
C ALA A 72 -25.57 -17.39 6.78
N HIS A 73 -25.78 -16.95 5.53
CA HIS A 73 -26.87 -17.42 4.66
C HIS A 73 -26.52 -18.63 3.77
N GLN A 74 -25.33 -19.23 3.88
CA GLN A 74 -24.98 -20.45 3.14
C GLN A 74 -25.61 -21.69 3.79
N GLY A 75 -26.90 -21.90 3.55
CA GLY A 75 -27.58 -23.16 3.87
C GLY A 75 -27.10 -24.35 3.02
N PRO A 76 -27.40 -25.60 3.42
CA PRO A 76 -26.99 -26.80 2.70
C PRO A 76 -27.72 -26.88 1.36
N ARG A 77 -27.06 -26.46 0.27
CA ARG A 77 -27.57 -26.58 -1.10
C ARG A 77 -26.87 -27.73 -1.81
N GLN A 78 -27.62 -28.81 -2.06
CA GLN A 78 -27.22 -29.92 -2.91
C GLN A 78 -26.76 -29.37 -4.27
N THR A 79 -25.54 -29.72 -4.68
CA THR A 79 -24.97 -29.27 -5.94
C THR A 79 -24.16 -30.38 -6.58
N THR A 80 -24.38 -30.60 -7.87
CA THR A 80 -23.64 -31.52 -8.73
C THR A 80 -22.13 -31.26 -8.70
N ALA A 81 -21.31 -32.25 -9.04
CA ALA A 81 -19.83 -32.15 -8.98
C ALA A 81 -19.26 -30.92 -9.72
N TRP A 82 -19.88 -30.53 -10.84
CA TRP A 82 -19.52 -29.32 -11.60
C TRP A 82 -19.80 -28.03 -10.82
N ALA A 83 -20.96 -27.93 -10.18
CA ALA A 83 -21.33 -26.79 -9.35
C ALA A 83 -20.45 -26.70 -8.08
N LEU A 84 -20.03 -27.84 -7.52
CA LEU A 84 -19.09 -27.89 -6.40
C LEU A 84 -17.70 -27.35 -6.80
N ARG A 85 -17.20 -27.76 -7.98
CA ARG A 85 -15.90 -27.28 -8.52
C ARG A 85 -15.90 -25.78 -8.79
N ASN A 86 -16.97 -25.24 -9.39
CA ASN A 86 -17.10 -23.80 -9.62
C ASN A 86 -17.22 -23.00 -8.30
N ARG A 87 -17.92 -23.54 -7.29
CA ARG A 87 -17.97 -22.92 -5.96
C ARG A 87 -16.61 -22.89 -5.28
N TYR A 88 -15.84 -23.97 -5.38
CA TYR A 88 -14.49 -24.02 -4.80
C TYR A 88 -13.58 -22.98 -5.44
N ARG A 89 -13.61 -22.86 -6.78
CA ARG A 89 -12.84 -21.84 -7.51
C ARG A 89 -13.21 -20.43 -7.07
N ARG A 90 -14.50 -20.09 -7.06
CA ARG A 90 -14.99 -18.76 -6.60
C ARG A 90 -14.58 -18.47 -5.16
N LYS A 91 -14.73 -19.45 -4.26
CA LYS A 91 -14.34 -19.29 -2.85
C LYS A 91 -12.83 -19.04 -2.68
N MET A 92 -12.01 -19.58 -3.58
CA MET A 92 -10.57 -19.35 -3.60
C MET A 92 -10.22 -17.96 -4.17
N GLU A 93 -10.93 -17.51 -5.22
CA GLU A 93 -10.83 -16.13 -5.71
C GLU A 93 -11.26 -15.10 -4.65
N ASP A 94 -12.40 -15.31 -3.99
CA ASP A 94 -12.90 -14.43 -2.93
C ASP A 94 -11.89 -14.30 -1.78
N ARG A 95 -11.25 -15.42 -1.39
CA ARG A 95 -10.19 -15.42 -0.37
C ARG A 95 -8.95 -14.63 -0.82
N ARG A 96 -8.55 -14.77 -2.09
CA ARG A 96 -7.43 -14.00 -2.66
C ARG A 96 -7.75 -12.52 -2.74
N LEU A 97 -8.95 -12.14 -3.17
CA LEU A 97 -9.41 -10.75 -3.20
C LEU A 97 -9.44 -10.15 -1.78
N PHE A 98 -9.93 -10.92 -0.82
CA PHE A 98 -9.96 -10.48 0.57
C PHE A 98 -8.56 -10.30 1.14
N ALA A 99 -7.66 -11.26 0.90
CA ALA A 99 -6.25 -11.14 1.30
C ALA A 99 -5.56 -9.93 0.65
N HIS A 100 -5.85 -9.68 -0.63
CA HIS A 100 -5.35 -8.49 -1.33
C HIS A 100 -5.86 -7.20 -0.70
N SER A 101 -7.17 -7.09 -0.50
CA SER A 101 -7.78 -5.92 0.13
C SER A 101 -7.20 -5.68 1.52
N PHE A 102 -7.09 -6.72 2.34
CA PHE A 102 -6.49 -6.62 3.67
C PHE A 102 -5.02 -6.18 3.62
N ALA A 103 -4.22 -6.76 2.71
CA ALA A 103 -2.81 -6.41 2.57
C ALA A 103 -2.61 -4.94 2.14
N VAL A 104 -3.42 -4.45 1.19
CA VAL A 104 -3.42 -3.04 0.79
C VAL A 104 -3.81 -2.15 1.97
N CYS A 105 -4.87 -2.49 2.70
CA CYS A 105 -5.29 -1.75 3.88
C CYS A 105 -4.20 -1.69 4.95
N ALA A 106 -3.50 -2.80 5.20
CA ALA A 106 -2.43 -2.86 6.19
C ALA A 106 -1.24 -1.97 5.80
N ILE A 107 -0.88 -1.91 4.51
CA ILE A 107 0.17 -1.03 4.01
C ILE A 107 -0.24 0.44 4.15
N ASP A 108 -1.45 0.79 3.70
CA ASP A 108 -1.98 2.15 3.81
C ASP A 108 -2.01 2.63 5.27
N PHE A 109 -2.43 1.75 6.19
CA PHE A 109 -2.45 2.04 7.62
C PHE A 109 -1.04 2.20 8.22
N THR A 110 -0.09 1.35 7.81
CA THR A 110 1.31 1.46 8.26
C THR A 110 1.94 2.76 7.78
N TYR A 111 1.70 3.14 6.53
CA TYR A 111 2.16 4.40 5.98
C TYR A 111 1.55 5.61 6.72
N PHE A 112 0.27 5.52 7.08
CA PHE A 112 -0.39 6.56 7.89
C PHE A 112 0.24 6.74 9.27
N LEU A 113 0.50 5.64 9.98
CA LEU A 113 1.16 5.69 11.28
C LEU A 113 2.54 6.33 11.19
N PHE A 114 3.29 6.05 10.12
CA PHE A 114 4.56 6.71 9.84
C PHE A 114 4.41 8.22 9.62
N VAL A 115 3.39 8.65 8.86
CA VAL A 115 3.10 10.09 8.68
C VAL A 115 2.77 10.75 10.01
N ILE A 116 1.90 10.14 10.84
CA ILE A 116 1.58 10.66 12.18
C ILE A 116 2.85 10.77 13.04
N TRP A 117 3.67 9.72 13.07
CA TRP A 117 4.92 9.72 13.84
C TRP A 117 5.82 10.90 13.44
N GLY A 118 5.99 11.12 12.14
CA GLY A 118 6.79 12.24 11.63
C GLY A 118 6.22 13.63 11.93
N PHE A 119 4.92 13.76 12.24
CA PHE A 119 4.31 15.02 12.68
C PHE A 119 4.39 15.21 14.20
N ILE A 120 4.45 14.13 14.99
CA ILE A 120 4.53 14.17 16.46
C ILE A 120 5.98 14.41 16.92
N ASP A 121 6.96 13.86 16.19
CA ASP A 121 8.38 14.02 16.53
C ASP A 121 8.88 15.41 16.10
N THR A 122 8.68 16.40 16.95
CA THR A 122 9.06 17.81 16.71
C THR A 122 10.56 18.07 16.77
N ASP A 123 11.34 17.12 17.28
CA ASP A 123 12.79 17.27 17.48
C ASP A 123 13.61 16.70 16.31
N MET A 124 12.95 16.06 15.33
CA MET A 124 13.66 15.47 14.19
C MET A 124 14.14 16.54 13.21
N SER A 125 15.42 16.47 12.82
CA SER A 125 15.99 17.36 11.81
C SER A 125 15.23 17.25 10.48
N THR A 126 15.06 18.38 9.78
CA THR A 126 14.31 18.44 8.51
C THR A 126 14.88 17.48 7.46
N SER A 127 16.21 17.34 7.40
CA SER A 127 16.91 16.46 6.47
C SER A 127 16.65 14.98 6.78
N THR A 128 16.61 14.60 8.06
CA THR A 128 16.26 13.24 8.49
C THR A 128 14.79 12.92 8.17
N PHE A 129 13.87 13.87 8.40
CA PHE A 129 12.46 13.72 8.04
C PHE A 129 12.28 13.44 6.55
N PHE A 130 12.87 14.26 5.68
CA PHE A 130 12.74 14.07 4.22
C PHE A 130 13.33 12.76 3.73
N PHE A 131 14.44 12.30 4.34
CA PHE A 131 15.03 11.01 4.00
C PHE A 131 14.08 9.84 4.29
N TYR A 132 13.54 9.77 5.51
CA TYR A 132 12.58 8.72 5.88
C TYR A 132 11.27 8.84 5.09
N TYR A 133 10.77 10.07 4.92
CA TYR A 133 9.57 10.34 4.14
C TYR A 133 9.70 9.84 2.70
N ASN A 134 10.78 10.19 2.00
CA ASN A 134 11.01 9.74 0.63
C ASN A 134 11.20 8.22 0.55
N THR A 135 11.91 7.63 1.50
CA THR A 135 12.13 6.17 1.54
C THR A 135 10.79 5.43 1.71
N MET A 136 9.97 5.85 2.66
CA MET A 136 8.65 5.25 2.89
C MET A 136 7.70 5.49 1.73
N ASN A 137 7.72 6.68 1.13
CA ASN A 137 6.88 6.99 -0.03
C ASN A 137 7.26 6.11 -1.25
N ASN A 138 8.55 5.88 -1.48
CA ASN A 138 9.01 4.93 -2.50
C ASN A 138 8.51 3.50 -2.24
N ILE A 139 8.63 3.02 -1.00
CA ILE A 139 8.13 1.69 -0.61
C ILE A 139 6.62 1.61 -0.84
N TYR A 140 5.88 2.63 -0.43
CA TYR A 140 4.44 2.73 -0.60
C TYR A 140 4.04 2.68 -2.08
N CYS A 141 4.61 3.55 -2.92
CA CYS A 141 4.34 3.60 -4.36
C CYS A 141 4.66 2.29 -5.07
N CYS A 142 5.72 1.59 -4.65
CA CYS A 142 6.07 0.28 -5.21
C CYS A 142 5.15 -0.83 -4.72
N SER A 143 4.70 -0.79 -3.48
CA SER A 143 3.96 -1.90 -2.86
C SER A 143 2.62 -2.20 -3.56
N THR A 144 1.87 -1.18 -3.98
CA THR A 144 0.55 -1.32 -4.61
C THR A 144 0.57 -2.13 -5.90
N PRO A 145 1.41 -1.84 -6.92
CA PRO A 145 1.51 -2.66 -8.11
C PRO A 145 2.02 -4.08 -7.83
N TYR A 146 2.95 -4.26 -6.88
CA TYR A 146 3.40 -5.61 -6.49
C TYR A 146 2.26 -6.42 -5.86
N MET A 147 1.46 -5.83 -4.97
CA MET A 147 0.30 -6.51 -4.38
C MET A 147 -0.74 -6.89 -5.45
N ALA A 148 -0.97 -6.01 -6.42
CA ALA A 148 -1.85 -6.30 -7.54
C ALA A 148 -1.34 -7.50 -8.36
N ILE A 149 -0.03 -7.58 -8.63
CA ILE A 149 0.59 -8.71 -9.33
C ILE A 149 0.54 -10.01 -8.49
N ILE A 150 0.76 -9.92 -7.18
CA ILE A 150 0.78 -11.09 -6.28
C ILE A 150 -0.61 -11.72 -6.17
N PHE A 151 -1.65 -10.90 -6.05
CA PHE A 151 -3.00 -11.39 -5.73
C PHE A 151 -3.93 -11.50 -6.94
N SER A 152 -3.76 -10.68 -7.99
CA SER A 152 -4.61 -10.73 -9.19
C SER A 152 -4.07 -11.72 -10.23
N GLU A 153 -4.87 -12.75 -10.55
CA GLU A 153 -4.55 -13.68 -11.63
C GLU A 153 -4.65 -13.02 -13.01
N HIS A 154 -5.68 -12.18 -13.22
CA HIS A 154 -5.84 -11.43 -14.47
C HIS A 154 -4.69 -10.49 -14.77
N ILE A 155 -4.18 -9.75 -13.77
CA ILE A 155 -3.04 -8.85 -13.98
C ILE A 155 -1.80 -9.66 -14.35
N ARG A 156 -1.56 -10.81 -13.70
CA ARG A 156 -0.44 -11.69 -14.06
C ARG A 156 -0.54 -12.25 -15.47
N GLU A 157 -1.71 -12.69 -15.89
CA GLU A 157 -1.92 -13.16 -17.26
C GLU A 157 -1.67 -12.06 -18.27
N HIS A 158 -2.18 -10.86 -18.01
CA HIS A 158 -1.98 -9.71 -18.88
C HIS A 158 -0.50 -9.31 -18.96
N CYS A 159 0.19 -9.25 -17.82
CA CYS A 159 1.61 -8.96 -17.79
C CYS A 159 2.44 -10.09 -18.42
N LYS A 160 2.03 -11.37 -18.33
CA LYS A 160 2.67 -12.49 -19.05
C LYS A 160 2.54 -12.34 -20.56
N ILE A 161 1.37 -11.90 -21.05
CA ILE A 161 1.16 -11.61 -22.47
C ILE A 161 2.04 -10.42 -22.92
N LEU A 162 2.11 -9.37 -22.10
CA LEU A 162 2.85 -8.15 -22.42
C LEU A 162 4.38 -8.34 -22.39
N LEU A 163 4.87 -9.08 -21.40
CA LEU A 163 6.31 -9.21 -21.11
C LEU A 163 6.91 -10.53 -21.63
N GLY A 164 6.08 -11.51 -22.00
CA GLY A 164 6.52 -12.80 -22.56
C GLY A 164 7.08 -13.80 -21.55
N TYR A 165 7.08 -13.50 -20.25
CA TYR A 165 7.59 -14.41 -19.20
C TYR A 165 6.63 -14.57 -18.02
N ASP A 166 6.73 -15.73 -17.34
CA ASP A 166 5.85 -16.06 -16.22
C ASP A 166 6.32 -15.37 -14.92
N ILE A 167 5.64 -14.29 -14.56
CA ILE A 167 5.93 -13.48 -13.37
C ILE A 167 5.81 -14.31 -12.09
N ARG A 168 5.03 -15.39 -12.10
CA ARG A 168 4.87 -16.29 -10.95
C ARG A 168 6.20 -16.94 -10.57
N ALA A 169 6.99 -17.34 -11.57
CA ALA A 169 8.33 -17.91 -11.36
C ALA A 169 9.33 -16.85 -10.87
N LEU A 170 9.29 -15.65 -11.44
CA LEU A 170 10.14 -14.54 -11.03
C LEU A 170 9.90 -14.16 -9.56
N LEU A 171 8.62 -14.03 -9.17
CA LEU A 171 8.22 -13.68 -7.82
C LEU A 171 8.63 -14.76 -6.81
N HIS A 172 8.48 -16.04 -7.17
CA HIS A 172 8.92 -17.15 -6.33
C HIS A 172 10.44 -17.16 -6.14
N ASN A 173 11.21 -16.87 -7.19
CA ASN A 173 12.66 -16.78 -7.12
C ASN A 173 13.12 -15.55 -6.32
N LEU A 174 12.44 -14.41 -6.46
CA LEU A 174 12.71 -13.21 -5.67
C LEU A 174 12.38 -13.42 -4.19
N LEU A 175 11.25 -14.05 -3.86
CA LEU A 175 10.90 -14.39 -2.49
C LEU A 175 11.89 -15.42 -1.92
N ALA A 176 12.26 -16.44 -2.68
CA ALA A 176 13.29 -17.39 -2.26
C ALA A 176 14.64 -16.71 -2.02
N CYS A 177 15.01 -15.73 -2.85
CA CYS A 177 16.22 -14.92 -2.68
C CYS A 177 16.11 -14.05 -1.41
N LEU A 178 14.98 -13.35 -1.20
CA LEU A 178 14.73 -12.53 -0.02
C LEU A 178 14.75 -13.35 1.29
N PHE A 179 14.13 -14.54 1.30
CA PHE A 179 14.18 -15.47 2.44
C PHE A 179 15.53 -16.21 2.59
N SER A 180 16.38 -16.15 1.57
CA SER A 180 17.77 -16.59 1.64
C SER A 180 18.71 -15.53 2.22
N ILE A 181 18.28 -14.25 2.29
CA ILE A 181 19.06 -13.18 2.93
C ILE A 181 18.97 -13.35 4.45
N SER A 182 20.12 -13.65 5.07
CA SER A 182 20.24 -14.05 6.48
C SER A 182 19.65 -13.06 7.49
N TRP A 183 19.57 -11.76 7.16
CA TRP A 183 19.01 -10.73 8.03
C TRP A 183 17.48 -10.82 8.17
N ILE A 184 16.74 -11.22 7.13
CA ILE A 184 15.27 -11.38 7.20
C ILE A 184 14.89 -12.60 8.05
N ARG A 185 15.71 -13.66 8.03
CA ARG A 185 15.56 -14.80 8.98
C ARG A 185 15.78 -14.41 10.43
N ALA A 186 16.65 -13.42 10.69
CA ALA A 186 16.90 -12.93 12.05
C ALA A 186 15.72 -12.08 12.56
N VAL A 187 15.11 -11.26 11.69
CA VAL A 187 13.95 -10.43 12.04
C VAL A 187 12.69 -11.26 12.29
N PHE A 188 12.46 -12.33 11.53
CA PHE A 188 11.32 -13.25 11.76
C PHE A 188 11.59 -14.35 12.80
N ARG A 189 12.77 -14.38 13.43
CA ARG A 189 13.10 -15.30 14.53
C ARG A 189 12.79 -14.72 15.93
N PHE A 190 12.12 -13.58 16.04
CA PHE A 190 11.67 -13.09 17.33
C PHE A 190 10.25 -13.55 17.66
N SER A 191 10.21 -14.41 18.69
CA SER A 191 9.08 -15.07 19.35
C SER A 191 8.63 -16.39 18.69
N PRO A 192 8.92 -17.54 19.35
CA PRO A 192 8.23 -17.84 20.61
C PRO A 192 9.14 -18.48 21.68
N THR A 193 9.31 -17.79 22.80
CA THR A 193 9.65 -18.31 24.15
C THR A 193 9.48 -17.11 25.07
N THR A 194 8.58 -17.01 26.03
CA THR A 194 7.84 -17.96 26.87
C THR A 194 6.57 -17.27 27.36
#